data_AF-S3D3K9-F1
#
_entry.id   AF-S3D3K9-F1
#
_cell.length_a   1.000
_cell.length_b   1.000
_cell.length_c   1.000
_cell.angle_alpha   90.00
_cell.angle_beta   90.00
_cell.angle_gamma   90.00
#
_symmetry.space_group_name_H-M   'P 1'
#
loop_
_entity.id
_entity.type
_entity.pdbx_description
1 polymer ?
#
loop_
_entity_poly.entity_id
_entity_poly.type
_entity_poly.pdbx_seq_one_letter_code
_entity_poly.pdbx_strand_id
1 'polypeptide(L)'
;MTITQYYILPTALIPNSPRPLLHYTNVLPAIAKGEDGFDRVDPVAGYTLFKKNGWQVAWIYRYGATQRSHFHPEVHECMIVLSGRATIRFGAGDISDDLHQNTHGDAWEKGTLVTPVTPDDPRGSAVIPGGTPGVYVVPSGGVTLEAKAGDVFVIPAGVAHKTLNTRPAAAFQLMSPGVGLSFGDSESKMPSTLASISLSGFTMMGAYISTEWDSAIRGGDFEASWMVPRPASDPVFGTGPEGLCGTWFGIPGSERVSMLRS
;
A
#
# COMPACT_ATOMS: atom_id res chain seq x y z
N MET A 1 -12.82 -12.52 2.51
CA MET A 1 -11.49 -11.99 2.17
C MET A 1 -11.11 -12.47 0.78
N THR A 2 -10.55 -11.59 -0.05
CA THR A 2 -9.99 -11.94 -1.37
C THR A 2 -8.59 -11.37 -1.51
N ILE A 3 -7.77 -11.96 -2.38
CA ILE A 3 -6.42 -11.50 -2.68
C ILE A 3 -6.38 -11.14 -4.17
N THR A 4 -5.92 -9.94 -4.47
CA THR A 4 -5.74 -9.48 -5.85
C THR A 4 -4.30 -9.05 -6.07
N GLN A 5 -3.74 -9.42 -7.22
CA GLN A 5 -2.36 -9.18 -7.61
C GLN A 5 -2.31 -8.20 -8.77
N TYR A 6 -1.51 -7.13 -8.64
CA TYR A 6 -1.29 -6.14 -9.69
C TYR A 6 0.19 -6.08 -10.05
N TYR A 7 0.53 -6.59 -11.24
CA TYR A 7 1.85 -6.43 -11.82
C TYR A 7 1.91 -5.07 -12.52
N ILE A 8 2.58 -4.11 -11.88
CA ILE A 8 2.73 -2.75 -12.38
C ILE A 8 4.08 -2.64 -13.06
N LEU A 9 4.11 -2.31 -14.35
CA LEU A 9 5.37 -2.15 -15.07
C LEU A 9 6.11 -0.86 -14.67
N PRO A 10 7.45 -0.86 -14.74
CA PRO A 10 8.27 0.35 -14.56
C PRO A 10 7.81 1.51 -15.43
N THR A 11 7.97 2.73 -14.91
CA THR A 11 7.79 3.98 -15.68
C THR A 11 9.13 4.67 -15.89
N ALA A 12 9.13 5.90 -16.41
CA ALA A 12 10.37 6.66 -16.55
C ALA A 12 10.86 7.20 -15.19
N LEU A 13 9.95 7.46 -14.24
CA LEU A 13 10.28 8.05 -12.94
C LEU A 13 10.27 7.06 -11.78
N ILE A 14 9.50 5.97 -11.89
CA ILE A 14 9.24 5.03 -10.81
C ILE A 14 9.73 3.63 -11.20
N PRO A 15 10.53 2.97 -10.34
CA PRO A 15 11.04 1.64 -10.64
C PRO A 15 9.93 0.63 -10.92
N ASN A 16 8.87 0.63 -10.09
CA ASN A 16 7.86 -0.41 -9.95
C ASN A 16 8.43 -1.83 -9.88
N SER A 17 8.11 -2.54 -8.81
CA SER A 17 8.67 -3.88 -8.66
C SER A 17 8.12 -4.83 -9.72
N PRO A 18 8.96 -5.75 -10.20
CA PRO A 18 8.47 -6.85 -11.00
C PRO A 18 7.68 -7.87 -10.16
N ARG A 19 7.66 -7.74 -8.83
CA ARG A 19 6.74 -8.44 -7.94
C ARG A 19 5.38 -7.71 -7.90
N PRO A 20 4.27 -8.44 -7.75
CA PRO A 20 2.95 -7.80 -7.74
C PRO A 20 2.68 -7.05 -6.44
N LEU A 21 2.04 -5.89 -6.55
CA LEU A 21 1.28 -5.30 -5.45
C LEU A 21 0.16 -6.27 -5.06
N LEU A 22 0.03 -6.57 -3.77
CA LEU A 22 -1.03 -7.43 -3.25
C LEU A 22 -2.08 -6.59 -2.51
N HIS A 23 -3.35 -6.79 -2.83
CA HIS A 23 -4.50 -6.20 -2.13
C HIS A 23 -5.35 -7.30 -1.51
N TYR A 24 -5.36 -7.35 -0.19
CA TYR A 24 -6.17 -8.24 0.61
C TYR A 24 -7.41 -7.48 1.09
N THR A 25 -8.60 -7.93 0.69
CA THR A 25 -9.85 -7.24 1.09
C THR A 25 -10.44 -7.84 2.36
N ASN A 26 -10.90 -6.98 3.27
CA ASN A 26 -11.59 -7.39 4.51
C ASN A 26 -10.79 -8.44 5.33
N VAL A 27 -9.52 -8.18 5.61
CA VAL A 27 -8.66 -9.02 6.47
C VAL A 27 -9.12 -8.96 7.92
N LEU A 28 -9.32 -7.74 8.44
CA LEU A 28 -9.84 -7.52 9.79
C LEU A 28 -11.31 -7.08 9.74
N PRO A 29 -12.18 -7.66 10.59
CA PRO A 29 -13.57 -7.25 10.67
C PRO A 29 -13.70 -5.89 11.35
N ALA A 30 -14.70 -5.12 10.93
CA ALA A 30 -15.11 -3.90 11.64
C ALA A 30 -15.57 -4.25 13.06
N ILE A 31 -15.08 -3.51 14.05
CA ILE A 31 -15.49 -3.63 15.46
C ILE A 31 -16.53 -2.58 15.86
N ALA A 32 -16.61 -1.49 15.11
CA ALA A 32 -17.52 -0.39 15.34
C ALA A 32 -17.75 0.40 14.06
N LYS A 33 -18.82 1.21 14.06
CA LYS A 33 -19.07 2.26 13.08
C LYS A 33 -18.93 3.60 13.80
N GLY A 34 -18.15 4.52 13.24
CA GLY A 34 -18.02 5.87 13.77
C GLY A 34 -19.30 6.69 13.57
N GLU A 35 -19.39 7.83 14.24
CA GLU A 35 -20.47 8.81 14.02
C GLU A 35 -20.51 9.32 12.57
N ASP A 36 -19.35 9.29 11.90
CA ASP A 36 -19.18 9.56 10.48
C ASP A 36 -19.74 8.46 9.54
N GLY A 37 -20.25 7.36 10.10
CA GLY A 37 -20.82 6.24 9.36
C GLY A 37 -19.81 5.23 8.82
N PHE A 38 -18.51 5.45 9.04
CA PHE A 38 -17.45 4.59 8.53
C PHE A 38 -17.03 3.52 9.52
N ASP A 39 -16.71 2.34 8.99
CA ASP A 39 -16.24 1.21 9.76
C ASP A 39 -14.86 1.47 10.36
N ARG A 40 -14.64 0.93 11.56
CA ARG A 40 -13.40 1.01 12.34
C ARG A 40 -12.94 -0.40 12.66
N VAL A 41 -11.65 -0.69 12.45
CA VAL A 41 -11.02 -1.92 12.92
C VAL A 41 -10.13 -1.65 14.12
N ASP A 42 -9.90 -2.66 14.94
CA ASP A 42 -9.07 -2.54 16.13
C ASP A 42 -7.58 -2.35 15.75
N PRO A 43 -6.94 -1.22 16.12
CA PRO A 43 -5.51 -1.02 15.89
C PRO A 43 -4.65 -2.09 16.59
N VAL A 44 -5.06 -2.60 17.74
CA VAL A 44 -4.34 -3.66 18.45
C VAL A 44 -4.34 -4.95 17.63
N ALA A 45 -5.46 -5.31 17.02
CA ALA A 45 -5.55 -6.47 16.14
C ALA A 45 -4.63 -6.34 14.91
N GLY A 46 -4.56 -5.16 14.30
CA GLY A 46 -3.63 -4.88 13.19
C GLY A 46 -2.16 -5.04 13.61
N TYR A 47 -1.78 -4.45 14.74
CA TYR A 47 -0.44 -4.59 15.31
C TYR A 47 -0.09 -6.05 15.63
N THR A 48 -0.99 -6.77 16.29
CA THR A 48 -0.78 -8.17 16.65
C THR A 48 -0.60 -9.05 15.41
N LEU A 49 -1.41 -8.81 14.36
CA LEU A 49 -1.32 -9.54 13.10
C LEU A 49 0.07 -9.37 12.45
N PHE A 50 0.49 -8.12 12.25
CA PHE A 50 1.78 -7.80 11.63
C PHE A 50 2.95 -8.31 12.47
N LYS A 51 2.95 -8.04 13.77
CA LYS A 51 4.02 -8.46 14.69
C LYS A 51 4.20 -9.98 14.70
N LYS A 52 3.10 -10.74 14.78
CA LYS A 52 3.14 -12.21 14.79
C LYS A 52 3.84 -12.76 13.54
N ASN A 53 3.73 -12.07 12.42
CA ASN A 53 4.31 -12.45 11.14
C ASN A 53 5.65 -11.75 10.84
N GLY A 54 6.27 -11.10 11.84
CA GLY A 54 7.59 -10.47 11.71
C GLY A 54 7.60 -9.09 11.06
N TRP A 55 6.43 -8.46 10.89
CA TRP A 55 6.30 -7.10 10.36
C TRP A 55 6.20 -6.11 11.52
N GLN A 56 7.12 -5.15 11.54
CA GLN A 56 7.27 -4.15 12.58
C GLN A 56 6.43 -2.92 12.24
N VAL A 57 5.43 -2.62 13.06
CA VAL A 57 4.61 -1.40 12.91
C VAL A 57 5.47 -0.17 13.18
N ALA A 58 5.43 0.77 12.25
CA ALA A 58 6.24 1.99 12.30
C ALA A 58 5.44 3.25 12.57
N TRP A 59 4.18 3.31 12.10
CA TRP A 59 3.37 4.50 12.17
C TRP A 59 1.87 4.19 12.10
N ILE A 60 1.07 5.12 12.63
CA ILE A 60 -0.35 5.24 12.33
C ILE A 60 -0.63 6.68 11.91
N TYR A 61 -1.07 6.89 10.68
CA TYR A 61 -1.39 8.22 10.13
C TYR A 61 -2.84 8.33 9.76
N ARG A 62 -3.45 9.47 10.09
CA ARG A 62 -4.65 9.97 9.43
C ARG A 62 -4.23 10.80 8.23
N TYR A 63 -4.80 10.49 7.07
CA TYR A 63 -4.42 11.11 5.81
C TYR A 63 -5.26 12.36 5.50
N GLY A 64 -4.60 13.34 4.88
CA GLY A 64 -5.21 14.58 4.41
C GLY A 64 -5.82 14.47 3.01
N ALA A 65 -6.07 15.62 2.38
CA ALA A 65 -6.59 15.70 1.02
C ALA A 65 -5.55 15.33 -0.06
N THR A 66 -4.28 15.68 0.19
CA THR A 66 -3.18 15.49 -0.77
C THR A 66 -1.92 15.00 -0.06
N GLN A 67 -1.07 14.27 -0.78
CA GLN A 67 0.31 13.97 -0.39
C GLN A 67 1.19 13.91 -1.64
N ARG A 68 2.51 13.80 -1.49
CA ARG A 68 3.39 13.47 -2.62
C ARG A 68 3.37 11.98 -2.92
N SER A 69 3.50 11.62 -4.19
CA SER A 69 3.76 10.24 -4.59
C SER A 69 5.18 9.89 -4.18
N HIS A 70 5.37 8.72 -3.59
CA HIS A 70 6.67 8.24 -3.14
C HIS A 70 6.72 6.72 -3.16
N PHE A 71 7.92 6.17 -3.12
CA PHE A 71 8.18 4.73 -3.00
C PHE A 71 9.34 4.49 -2.03
N HIS A 72 9.45 3.24 -1.59
CA HIS A 72 10.55 2.72 -0.76
C HIS A 72 11.50 1.90 -1.64
N PRO A 73 12.71 2.39 -2.00
CA PRO A 73 13.64 1.63 -2.83
C PRO A 73 14.24 0.39 -2.15
N GLU A 74 14.44 0.40 -0.83
CA GLU A 74 15.23 -0.63 -0.14
C GLU A 74 14.38 -1.58 0.72
N VAL A 75 13.09 -1.26 0.92
CA VAL A 75 12.22 -2.02 1.82
C VAL A 75 10.83 -2.27 1.24
N HIS A 76 10.24 -3.41 1.60
CA HIS A 76 8.83 -3.72 1.34
C HIS A 76 7.93 -3.13 2.43
N GLU A 77 6.80 -2.58 2.04
CA GLU A 77 5.84 -1.97 2.95
C GLU A 77 4.56 -2.80 3.02
N CYS A 78 3.99 -2.88 4.22
CA CYS A 78 2.63 -3.37 4.44
C CYS A 78 1.80 -2.25 5.08
N MET A 79 0.60 -2.02 4.56
CA MET A 79 -0.36 -1.07 5.13
C MET A 79 -1.70 -1.75 5.42
N ILE A 80 -2.32 -1.41 6.55
CA ILE A 80 -3.72 -1.77 6.85
C ILE A 80 -4.57 -0.52 7.06
N VAL A 81 -5.77 -0.50 6.49
CA VAL A 81 -6.74 0.58 6.72
C VAL A 81 -7.45 0.36 8.06
N LEU A 82 -7.33 1.33 8.96
CA LEU A 82 -7.94 1.29 10.29
C LEU A 82 -9.34 1.92 10.32
N SER A 83 -9.56 2.97 9.52
CA SER A 83 -10.84 3.68 9.45
C SER A 83 -11.04 4.41 8.13
N GLY A 84 -12.30 4.72 7.82
CA GLY A 84 -12.65 5.56 6.67
C GLY A 84 -12.53 4.84 5.33
N ARG A 85 -12.55 5.63 4.26
CA ARG A 85 -12.30 5.19 2.89
C ARG A 85 -11.37 6.17 2.18
N ALA A 86 -10.60 5.67 1.24
CA ALA A 86 -9.87 6.50 0.32
C ALA A 86 -9.70 5.78 -1.01
N THR A 87 -9.23 6.52 -1.98
CA THR A 87 -8.70 5.97 -3.20
C THR A 87 -7.17 6.00 -3.08
N ILE A 88 -6.46 4.93 -3.45
CA ILE A 88 -4.99 4.89 -3.45
C ILE A 88 -4.52 4.63 -4.86
N ARG A 89 -3.64 5.51 -5.35
CA ARG A 89 -2.94 5.35 -6.64
C ARG A 89 -1.60 4.70 -6.38
N PHE A 90 -1.33 3.61 -7.08
CA PHE A 90 -0.05 2.92 -7.07
C PHE A 90 0.62 3.03 -8.44
N GLY A 91 1.95 3.08 -8.48
CA GLY A 91 2.74 2.92 -9.69
C GLY A 91 3.16 4.19 -10.43
N ALA A 92 2.56 5.34 -10.09
CA ALA A 92 2.73 6.58 -10.85
C ALA A 92 3.44 7.67 -10.04
N GLY A 93 4.46 8.29 -10.64
CA GLY A 93 5.15 9.45 -10.08
C GLY A 93 4.42 10.78 -10.32
N ASP A 94 4.70 11.76 -9.46
CA ASP A 94 4.26 13.16 -9.62
C ASP A 94 5.14 13.89 -10.64
N ILE A 95 4.55 14.71 -11.52
CA ILE A 95 5.31 15.50 -12.53
C ILE A 95 5.24 17.01 -12.32
N SER A 96 4.50 17.49 -11.31
CA SER A 96 4.42 18.90 -10.93
C SER A 96 4.80 19.10 -9.46
N ASP A 97 5.15 20.32 -9.08
CA ASP A 97 5.30 20.71 -7.67
C ASP A 97 3.94 21.02 -7.01
N ASP A 98 2.88 21.18 -7.80
CA ASP A 98 1.52 21.40 -7.31
C ASP A 98 0.88 20.08 -6.86
N LEU A 99 0.78 19.89 -5.55
CA LEU A 99 0.20 18.69 -4.94
C LEU A 99 -1.26 18.48 -5.32
N HIS A 100 -2.03 19.54 -5.52
CA HIS A 100 -3.42 19.44 -5.94
C HIS A 100 -3.51 18.93 -7.38
N GLN A 101 -2.69 19.46 -8.29
CA GLN A 101 -2.62 18.95 -9.67
C GLN A 101 -2.14 17.50 -9.71
N ASN A 102 -1.21 17.11 -8.83
CA ASN A 102 -0.72 15.73 -8.72
C ASN A 102 -1.75 14.76 -8.11
N THR A 103 -2.78 15.27 -7.43
CA THR A 103 -3.76 14.45 -6.70
C THR A 103 -5.10 14.40 -7.44
N HIS A 104 -5.57 15.55 -7.92
CA HIS A 104 -6.91 15.75 -8.52
C HIS A 104 -6.87 16.21 -9.98
N GLY A 105 -5.72 16.64 -10.49
CA GLY A 105 -5.53 17.12 -11.86
C GLY A 105 -5.13 16.02 -12.83
N ASP A 106 -4.09 16.25 -13.64
CA ASP A 106 -3.48 15.26 -14.54
C ASP A 106 -1.94 15.24 -14.42
N ALA A 107 -1.40 15.81 -13.33
CA ALA A 107 0.04 15.97 -13.15
C ALA A 107 0.70 14.74 -12.52
N TRP A 108 0.57 13.61 -13.20
CA TRP A 108 1.27 12.37 -12.89
C TRP A 108 1.65 11.62 -14.17
N GLU A 109 2.52 10.62 -14.06
CA GLU A 109 2.90 9.79 -15.20
C GLU A 109 1.66 9.18 -15.88
N LYS A 110 1.50 9.49 -17.17
CA LYS A 110 0.35 9.04 -17.97
C LYS A 110 0.51 7.58 -18.39
N GLY A 111 -0.61 6.86 -18.36
CA GLY A 111 -0.76 5.45 -18.73
C GLY A 111 -2.16 4.97 -18.39
N THR A 112 -2.50 3.71 -18.65
CA THR A 112 -3.82 3.17 -18.32
C THR A 112 -3.95 3.06 -16.80
N LEU A 113 -4.47 4.09 -16.14
CA LEU A 113 -5.00 3.96 -14.79
C LEU A 113 -6.11 2.94 -14.83
N VAL A 114 -5.84 1.75 -14.31
CA VAL A 114 -6.88 0.75 -14.23
C VAL A 114 -7.58 0.86 -12.88
N THR A 115 -8.91 0.85 -12.93
CA THR A 115 -9.76 0.69 -11.76
C THR A 115 -10.41 -0.68 -11.87
N PRO A 116 -10.06 -1.66 -11.01
CA PRO A 116 -10.67 -2.97 -11.05
C PRO A 116 -12.19 -2.86 -10.94
N VAL A 117 -12.92 -3.62 -11.75
CA VAL A 117 -14.37 -3.74 -11.57
C VAL A 117 -14.61 -4.45 -10.25
N THR A 118 -15.27 -3.79 -9.32
CA THR A 118 -15.69 -4.38 -8.05
C THR A 118 -17.21 -4.47 -8.03
N PRO A 119 -17.82 -5.36 -7.23
CA PRO A 119 -19.28 -5.37 -7.04
C PRO A 119 -19.82 -4.01 -6.57
N ASP A 120 -18.99 -3.23 -5.88
CA ASP A 120 -19.30 -1.92 -5.32
C ASP A 120 -19.09 -0.75 -6.31
N ASP A 121 -18.34 -0.96 -7.41
CA ASP A 121 -18.17 0.01 -8.50
C ASP A 121 -18.09 -0.68 -9.88
N PRO A 122 -19.23 -0.86 -10.56
CA PRO A 122 -19.30 -1.53 -11.86
C PRO A 122 -18.75 -0.67 -13.01
N ARG A 123 -18.32 0.57 -12.76
CA ARG A 123 -17.77 1.50 -13.78
C ARG A 123 -16.24 1.44 -13.90
N GLY A 124 -15.59 0.50 -13.21
CA GLY A 124 -14.15 0.27 -13.36
C GLY A 124 -13.77 -0.02 -14.82
N SER A 125 -12.61 0.46 -15.25
CA SER A 125 -12.06 0.08 -16.56
C SER A 125 -11.50 -1.33 -16.49
N ALA A 126 -11.83 -2.18 -17.47
CA ALA A 126 -11.35 -3.55 -17.53
C ALA A 126 -9.81 -3.61 -17.36
N VAL A 127 -9.37 -4.18 -16.24
CA VAL A 127 -8.00 -4.69 -16.09
C VAL A 127 -7.81 -5.79 -17.13
N ILE A 128 -6.66 -5.76 -17.82
CA ILE A 128 -6.25 -6.86 -18.69
C ILE A 128 -6.15 -8.08 -17.77
N PRO A 129 -7.04 -9.09 -17.91
CA PRO A 129 -6.94 -10.28 -17.09
C PRO A 129 -5.59 -10.93 -17.40
N GLY A 130 -4.79 -11.21 -16.38
CA GLY A 130 -3.49 -11.86 -16.54
C GLY A 130 -3.58 -13.35 -16.93
N GLY A 131 -4.74 -13.80 -17.42
CA GLY A 131 -5.08 -15.20 -17.65
C GLY A 131 -5.60 -15.95 -16.41
N THR A 132 -5.36 -15.41 -15.20
CA THR A 132 -5.79 -16.00 -13.92
C THR A 132 -6.73 -15.04 -13.17
N PRO A 133 -7.86 -15.51 -12.60
CA PRO A 133 -8.73 -14.69 -11.77
C PRO A 133 -7.96 -14.02 -10.61
N GLY A 134 -8.17 -12.71 -10.42
CA GLY A 134 -7.49 -11.94 -9.37
C GLY A 134 -6.04 -11.57 -9.70
N VAL A 135 -5.56 -11.79 -10.93
CA VAL A 135 -4.24 -11.36 -11.39
C VAL A 135 -4.38 -10.39 -12.55
N TYR A 136 -3.73 -9.24 -12.44
CA TYR A 136 -3.83 -8.15 -13.39
C TYR A 136 -2.47 -7.57 -13.76
N VAL A 137 -2.33 -7.15 -15.01
CA VAL A 137 -1.13 -6.47 -15.53
C VAL A 137 -1.48 -5.02 -15.86
N VAL A 138 -0.66 -4.10 -15.36
CA VAL A 138 -0.79 -2.64 -15.56
C VAL A 138 0.40 -2.20 -16.42
N PRO A 139 0.19 -2.02 -17.74
CA PRO A 139 1.28 -1.92 -18.71
C PRO A 139 2.02 -0.58 -18.70
N SER A 140 1.39 0.49 -18.19
CA SER A 140 2.02 1.80 -18.03
C SER A 140 1.18 2.67 -17.09
N GLY A 141 1.83 3.63 -16.42
CA GLY A 141 1.18 4.52 -15.47
C GLY A 141 1.03 3.87 -14.10
N GLY A 142 -0.20 3.51 -13.72
CA GLY A 142 -0.49 3.02 -12.37
C GLY A 142 -1.87 2.38 -12.23
N VAL A 143 -2.21 1.93 -11.03
CA VAL A 143 -3.53 1.39 -10.68
C VAL A 143 -4.15 2.23 -9.59
N THR A 144 -5.47 2.43 -9.65
CA THR A 144 -6.21 3.18 -8.63
C THR A 144 -7.19 2.24 -7.94
N LEU A 145 -7.01 2.07 -6.63
CA LEU A 145 -7.75 1.12 -5.81
C LEU A 145 -8.56 1.85 -4.74
N GLU A 146 -9.82 1.46 -4.56
CA GLU A 146 -10.60 1.84 -3.38
C GLU A 146 -10.07 1.06 -2.16
N ALA A 147 -9.84 1.78 -1.08
CA ALA A 147 -9.36 1.27 0.19
C ALA A 147 -10.40 1.57 1.27
N LYS A 148 -10.74 0.55 2.07
CA LYS A 148 -11.67 0.68 3.20
C LYS A 148 -11.15 -0.06 4.42
N ALA A 149 -11.67 0.29 5.60
CA ALA A 149 -11.28 -0.33 6.86
C ALA A 149 -11.27 -1.86 6.77
N GLY A 150 -10.16 -2.46 7.23
CA GLY A 150 -9.92 -3.90 7.18
C GLY A 150 -9.16 -4.38 5.94
N ASP A 151 -8.97 -3.56 4.92
CA ASP A 151 -8.13 -3.92 3.77
C ASP A 151 -6.64 -3.81 4.11
N VAL A 152 -5.83 -4.72 3.55
CA VAL A 152 -4.36 -4.74 3.66
C VAL A 152 -3.73 -4.65 2.28
N PHE A 153 -2.66 -3.86 2.16
CA PHE A 153 -1.83 -3.76 0.97
C PHE A 153 -0.41 -4.22 1.29
N VAL A 154 0.18 -5.05 0.45
CA VAL A 154 1.61 -5.40 0.51
C VAL A 154 2.27 -4.85 -0.73
N ILE A 155 3.16 -3.89 -0.52
CA ILE A 155 3.73 -3.01 -1.53
C ILE A 155 5.20 -3.41 -1.70
N PRO A 156 5.55 -3.99 -2.86
CA PRO A 156 6.94 -4.25 -3.19
C PRO A 156 7.79 -2.98 -3.21
N ALA A 157 9.09 -3.15 -2.96
CA ALA A 157 10.05 -2.05 -3.04
C ALA A 157 10.07 -1.48 -4.46
N GLY A 158 10.16 -0.15 -4.58
CA GLY A 158 10.10 0.55 -5.86
C GLY A 158 8.69 0.85 -6.38
N VAL A 159 7.61 0.36 -5.77
CA VAL A 159 6.23 0.71 -6.17
C VAL A 159 5.81 2.02 -5.53
N ALA A 160 5.57 3.04 -6.35
CA ALA A 160 5.07 4.32 -5.84
C ALA A 160 3.63 4.22 -5.35
N HIS A 161 3.27 5.03 -4.35
CA HIS A 161 1.90 5.09 -3.88
C HIS A 161 1.51 6.49 -3.36
N LYS A 162 0.22 6.79 -3.49
CA LYS A 162 -0.40 8.04 -3.04
C LYS A 162 -1.87 7.83 -2.65
N THR A 163 -2.26 8.34 -1.49
CA THR A 163 -3.65 8.43 -1.04
C THR A 163 -4.33 9.69 -1.59
N LEU A 164 -5.58 9.54 -2.02
CA LEU A 164 -6.46 10.59 -2.54
C LEU A 164 -7.92 10.34 -2.10
N ASN A 165 -8.77 11.35 -2.20
CA ASN A 165 -10.22 11.25 -1.95
C ASN A 165 -10.60 10.63 -0.59
N THR A 166 -9.91 11.06 0.47
CA THR A 166 -10.14 10.56 1.84
C THR A 166 -11.53 10.92 2.35
N ARG A 167 -12.19 9.95 2.98
CA ARG A 167 -13.57 10.04 3.46
C ARG A 167 -13.67 9.41 4.87
N PRO A 168 -14.12 10.16 5.89
CA PRO A 168 -14.42 11.59 5.83
C PRO A 168 -13.14 12.42 5.66
N ALA A 169 -13.29 13.63 5.12
CA ALA A 169 -12.17 14.56 4.98
C ALA A 169 -11.65 14.97 6.36
N ALA A 170 -10.32 14.96 6.52
CA ALA A 170 -9.65 15.34 7.75
C ALA A 170 -8.26 15.92 7.45
N ALA A 171 -7.63 16.56 8.43
CA ALA A 171 -6.25 17.02 8.33
C ALA A 171 -5.27 15.85 8.52
N PHE A 172 -4.13 15.90 7.80
CA PHE A 172 -3.05 14.94 7.99
C PHE A 172 -2.53 15.00 9.44
N GLN A 173 -2.39 13.84 10.09
CA GLN A 173 -1.97 13.77 11.49
C GLN A 173 -1.30 12.42 11.79
N LEU A 174 -0.16 12.46 12.50
CA LEU A 174 0.42 11.29 13.15
C LEU A 174 -0.40 10.94 14.39
N MET A 175 -0.95 9.73 14.41
CA MET A 175 -1.87 9.25 15.45
C MET A 175 -1.17 8.40 16.50
N SER A 176 -0.13 7.66 16.12
CA SER A 176 0.73 6.92 17.04
C SER A 176 1.68 7.88 17.78
N PRO A 177 2.04 7.61 19.05
CA PRO A 177 3.07 8.39 19.73
C PRO A 177 4.46 8.17 19.11
N GLY A 178 5.31 9.18 19.19
CA GLY A 178 6.66 9.21 18.60
C GLY A 178 6.73 9.95 17.26
N VAL A 179 7.92 10.11 16.72
CA VAL A 179 8.18 10.56 15.33
C VAL A 179 8.92 9.41 14.67
N GLY A 180 8.35 8.77 13.65
CA GLY A 180 9.01 7.72 12.86
C GLY A 180 9.71 6.62 13.67
N LEU A 181 9.10 5.44 13.75
CA LEU A 181 9.71 4.18 14.22
C LEU A 181 10.12 4.02 15.70
N SER A 182 10.20 5.05 16.52
CA SER A 182 10.41 4.82 17.96
C SER A 182 9.14 5.09 18.73
N PHE A 183 8.41 4.03 19.02
CA PHE A 183 7.43 4.03 20.12
C PHE A 183 8.12 4.12 21.51
N GLY A 184 9.43 4.39 21.56
CA GLY A 184 10.23 4.40 22.78
C GLY A 184 10.36 3.02 23.42
N ASP A 185 11.16 2.93 24.49
CA ASP A 185 11.55 1.71 25.22
C ASP A 185 10.41 0.96 25.94
N SER A 186 9.18 0.93 25.42
CA SER A 186 8.19 0.01 25.97
C SER A 186 7.26 -0.56 24.91
N GLU A 187 7.81 -1.49 24.13
CA GLU A 187 7.05 -2.47 23.35
C GLU A 187 5.92 -3.13 24.18
N SER A 188 6.14 -3.28 25.49
CA SER A 188 5.15 -3.78 26.46
C SER A 188 3.93 -2.87 26.65
N LYS A 189 4.05 -1.55 26.40
CA LYS A 189 2.92 -0.60 26.46
C LYS A 189 2.27 -0.35 25.10
N MET A 190 2.77 -0.99 24.04
CA MET A 190 2.23 -0.80 22.69
C MET A 190 0.73 -1.12 22.62
N PRO A 191 0.23 -2.27 23.12
CA PRO A 191 -1.19 -2.60 22.98
C PRO A 191 -2.10 -1.57 23.67
N SER A 192 -1.76 -1.12 24.88
CA SER A 192 -2.55 -0.12 25.60
C SER A 192 -2.48 1.26 24.93
N THR A 193 -1.31 1.62 24.39
CA THR A 193 -1.14 2.84 23.61
C THR A 193 -2.04 2.84 22.38
N LEU A 194 -2.00 1.75 21.60
CA LEU A 194 -2.82 1.59 20.40
C LEU A 194 -4.31 1.57 20.71
N ALA A 195 -4.72 0.91 21.79
CA ALA A 195 -6.11 0.88 22.24
C ALA A 195 -6.65 2.27 22.63
N SER A 196 -5.78 3.21 23.00
CA SER A 196 -6.16 4.58 23.35
C SER A 196 -6.35 5.51 22.14
N ILE A 197 -5.95 5.08 20.94
CA ILE A 197 -6.04 5.91 19.74
C ILE A 197 -7.51 6.04 19.32
N SER A 198 -8.02 7.27 19.37
CA SER A 198 -9.31 7.60 18.78
C SER A 198 -9.15 7.74 17.26
N LEU A 199 -9.51 6.68 16.54
CA LEU A 199 -9.49 6.70 15.08
C LEU A 199 -10.41 7.83 14.56
N SER A 200 -10.08 8.42 13.42
CA SER A 200 -10.91 9.39 12.71
C SER A 200 -10.44 9.54 11.27
N GLY A 201 -11.29 10.01 10.35
CA GLY A 201 -10.89 10.16 8.95
C GLY A 201 -10.46 8.84 8.30
N PHE A 202 -9.76 8.96 7.18
CA PHE A 202 -9.03 7.82 6.62
C PHE A 202 -7.71 7.63 7.37
N THR A 203 -7.63 6.56 8.18
CA THR A 203 -6.44 6.23 8.98
C THR A 203 -5.85 4.91 8.53
N MET A 204 -4.53 4.84 8.37
CA MET A 204 -3.81 3.60 8.10
C MET A 204 -2.69 3.37 9.12
N MET A 205 -2.30 2.10 9.25
CA MET A 205 -1.12 1.65 9.96
C MET A 205 -0.14 1.05 8.96
N GLY A 206 1.13 1.46 9.05
CA GLY A 206 2.20 0.92 8.21
C GLY A 206 3.19 0.07 9.00
N ALA A 207 3.71 -0.97 8.35
CA ALA A 207 4.70 -1.88 8.89
C ALA A 207 5.72 -2.31 7.83
N TYR A 208 6.92 -2.65 8.31
CA TYR A 208 8.07 -3.06 7.49
C TYR A 208 8.77 -4.27 8.12
N ILE A 209 9.61 -4.96 7.37
CA ILE A 209 10.40 -6.09 7.90
C ILE A 209 11.69 -5.62 8.56
N SER A 210 12.23 -4.48 8.13
CA SER A 210 13.40 -3.84 8.69
C SER A 210 13.02 -2.70 9.64
N THR A 211 13.94 -2.40 10.55
CA THR A 211 13.93 -1.19 11.41
C THR A 211 14.44 0.04 10.67
N GLU A 212 14.83 -0.09 9.41
CA GLU A 212 15.25 1.01 8.55
C GLU A 212 14.22 1.14 7.43
N TRP A 213 13.77 2.36 7.19
CA TRP A 213 12.90 2.72 6.08
C TRP A 213 13.42 3.98 5.42
N ASP A 214 13.23 4.03 4.12
CA ASP A 214 13.69 5.07 3.22
C ASP A 214 12.48 5.72 2.54
N SER A 215 12.70 6.73 1.70
CA SER A 215 11.68 7.17 0.75
C SER A 215 12.33 7.89 -0.41
N ALA A 216 11.78 7.70 -1.59
CA ALA A 216 12.18 8.42 -2.79
C ALA A 216 10.94 8.93 -3.54
N ILE A 217 11.07 10.10 -4.16
CA ILE A 217 9.99 10.72 -4.95
C ILE A 217 10.07 10.29 -6.42
N ARG A 218 11.29 10.13 -6.96
CA ARG A 218 11.60 9.74 -8.34
C ARG A 218 13.06 9.31 -8.49
N GLY A 219 13.37 8.54 -9.53
CA GLY A 219 14.75 8.18 -9.90
C GLY A 219 15.36 7.11 -8.98
N GLY A 220 16.68 7.13 -8.83
CA GLY A 220 17.42 6.11 -8.08
C GLY A 220 17.80 4.90 -8.93
N ASP A 221 18.38 3.88 -8.28
CA ASP A 221 18.72 2.62 -8.93
C ASP A 221 17.50 1.70 -8.96
N PHE A 222 16.91 1.57 -10.14
CA PHE A 222 15.70 0.76 -10.35
C PHE A 222 15.99 -0.72 -10.11
N GLU A 223 17.15 -1.20 -10.57
CA GLU A 223 17.53 -2.60 -10.42
C GLU A 223 17.75 -2.95 -8.95
N ALA A 224 18.36 -2.04 -8.16
CA ALA A 224 18.48 -2.22 -6.72
C ALA A 224 17.11 -2.43 -6.04
N SER A 225 16.10 -1.65 -6.43
CA SER A 225 14.73 -1.79 -5.90
C SER A 225 14.11 -3.16 -6.24
N TRP A 226 14.43 -3.72 -7.40
CA TRP A 226 13.93 -5.03 -7.84
C TRP A 226 14.63 -6.20 -7.14
N MET A 227 15.84 -5.97 -6.64
CA MET A 227 16.68 -6.96 -5.96
C MET A 227 16.40 -7.05 -4.46
N VAL A 228 15.55 -6.18 -3.88
CA VAL A 228 15.18 -6.25 -2.46
C VAL A 228 14.66 -7.66 -2.12
N PRO A 229 15.29 -8.36 -1.15
CA PRO A 229 14.96 -9.75 -0.86
C PRO A 229 13.51 -9.95 -0.48
N ARG A 230 12.94 -11.06 -0.95
CA ARG A 230 11.57 -11.43 -0.59
C ARG A 230 11.48 -11.70 0.92
N PRO A 231 10.42 -11.22 1.59
CA PRO A 231 10.12 -11.57 2.97
C PRO A 231 10.02 -13.09 3.19
N ALA A 232 10.42 -13.55 4.37
CA ALA A 232 10.20 -14.94 4.79
C ALA A 232 8.74 -15.22 5.18
N SER A 233 7.94 -14.18 5.47
CA SER A 233 6.55 -14.31 5.92
C SER A 233 5.67 -13.19 5.38
N ASP A 234 4.47 -13.57 4.96
CA ASP A 234 3.36 -12.69 4.62
C ASP A 234 2.76 -12.02 5.86
N PRO A 235 2.42 -10.72 5.83
CA PRO A 235 1.88 -10.02 6.99
C PRO A 235 0.51 -10.54 7.42
N VAL A 236 -0.24 -11.21 6.54
CA VAL A 236 -1.56 -11.79 6.84
C VAL A 236 -1.46 -13.31 7.04
N PHE A 237 -0.81 -14.01 6.11
CA PHE A 237 -0.78 -15.47 6.03
C PHE A 237 0.46 -16.13 6.65
N GLY A 238 1.42 -15.36 7.16
CA GLY A 238 2.68 -15.91 7.65
C GLY A 238 3.40 -16.66 6.53
N THR A 239 3.75 -17.93 6.73
CA THR A 239 4.41 -18.76 5.71
C THR A 239 3.44 -19.39 4.70
N GLY A 240 2.15 -19.08 4.75
CA GLY A 240 1.12 -19.66 3.88
C GLY A 240 1.32 -19.31 2.39
N PRO A 241 1.06 -20.25 1.46
CA PRO A 241 1.23 -20.02 0.02
C PRO A 241 0.18 -19.08 -0.59
N GLU A 242 -0.89 -18.73 0.13
CA GLU A 242 -1.95 -17.86 -0.36
C GLU A 242 -1.49 -16.40 -0.55
N GLY A 243 -0.56 -15.94 0.30
CA GLY A 243 -0.05 -14.58 0.30
C GLY A 243 1.25 -14.40 -0.50
N LEU A 244 2.10 -13.47 -0.07
CA LEU A 244 3.35 -13.16 -0.76
C LEU A 244 4.27 -14.37 -0.89
N CYS A 245 4.29 -15.28 0.11
CA CYS A 245 5.18 -16.44 0.12
C CYS A 245 4.91 -17.42 -1.02
N GLY A 246 3.70 -17.44 -1.59
CA GLY A 246 3.34 -18.26 -2.74
C GLY A 246 2.95 -17.46 -3.99
N THR A 247 3.21 -16.15 -4.03
CA THR A 247 2.89 -15.31 -5.20
C THR A 247 4.08 -14.49 -5.68
N TRP A 248 4.96 -14.09 -4.77
CA TRP A 248 6.21 -13.41 -5.10
C TRP A 248 7.28 -14.44 -5.51
N PHE A 249 7.05 -15.08 -6.65
CA PHE A 249 8.03 -15.97 -7.28
C PHE A 249 8.83 -15.24 -8.35
N GLY A 250 10.12 -15.56 -8.43
CA GLY A 250 11.04 -15.00 -9.42
C GLY A 250 11.50 -13.58 -9.08
N ILE A 251 12.75 -13.29 -9.47
CA ILE A 251 13.12 -11.96 -9.91
C ILE A 251 12.83 -11.98 -11.42
N PRO A 252 11.90 -11.19 -11.95
CA PRO A 252 11.79 -11.04 -13.40
C PRO A 252 13.03 -10.32 -13.95
N GLY A 253 14.04 -11.12 -14.29
CA GLY A 253 15.27 -10.70 -14.95
C GLY A 253 15.72 -11.66 -16.05
N SER A 254 15.08 -12.82 -16.28
CA SER A 254 15.51 -13.72 -17.36
C SER A 254 14.71 -13.60 -18.67
N GLU A 255 13.48 -13.06 -18.69
CA GLU A 255 12.72 -12.98 -19.96
C GLU A 255 11.83 -11.73 -20.20
N ARG A 256 11.58 -10.85 -19.21
CA ARG A 256 10.73 -9.65 -19.42
C ARG A 256 11.48 -8.33 -19.58
N VAL A 257 12.72 -8.24 -19.12
CA VAL A 257 13.56 -7.03 -19.29
C VAL A 257 14.01 -6.86 -20.75
N SER A 258 14.04 -7.95 -21.54
CA SER A 258 14.37 -7.90 -22.97
C SER A 258 13.31 -7.22 -23.84
N MET A 259 12.05 -7.15 -23.40
CA MET A 259 10.98 -6.42 -24.11
C MET A 259 10.93 -4.93 -23.81
N LEU A 260 11.64 -4.45 -22.78
CA LEU A 260 11.62 -3.06 -22.31
C LEU A 260 12.80 -2.23 -22.87
N ARG A 261 13.61 -2.79 -23.77
CA ARG A 261 14.77 -2.14 -24.42
C ARG A 261 14.55 -1.79 -25.91
N SER A 262 13.33 -1.95 -26.44
CA SER A 262 12.99 -1.59 -27.83
C SER A 262 12.21 -0.29 -27.92
#